data_AF-A0A200RE57-F1
#
_entry.id   AF-A0A200RE57-F1
#
_cell.length_a   1.000
_cell.length_b   1.000
_cell.length_c   1.000
_cell.angle_alpha   90.00
_cell.angle_beta   90.00
_cell.angle_gamma   90.00
#
_symmetry.space_group_name_H-M   'P 1'
#
loop_
_entity.id
_entity.type
_entity.pdbx_description
1 polymer ?
#
loop_
_entity_poly.entity_id
_entity_poly.type
_entity_poly.pdbx_seq_one_letter_code
_entity_poly.pdbx_strand_id
1 'polypeptide(L)'
;MQFNPPKQHRSLGCFGCGETDHWKNKCLLVCTPCRINGCEETRELKTSKRVGYEGDRYLWCNECEDTQWFTKAKKLKETPKSCTTCLPMQ
;
A
#
# COMPACT_ATOMS: atom_id res chain seq x y z
N MET A 1 -14.93 38.96 16.75
CA MET A 1 -14.07 37.77 16.81
C MET A 1 -14.14 37.10 15.45
N GLN A 2 -13.03 37.03 14.71
CA GLN A 2 -12.98 36.52 13.35
C GLN A 2 -12.66 35.02 13.40
N PHE A 3 -13.61 34.17 12.99
CA PHE A 3 -13.42 32.72 12.95
C PHE A 3 -12.66 32.38 11.66
N ASN A 4 -11.36 32.11 11.77
CA ASN A 4 -10.59 31.55 10.66
C ASN A 4 -10.78 30.03 10.70
N PRO A 5 -11.55 29.43 9.78
CA PRO A 5 -11.65 27.98 9.72
C PRO A 5 -10.25 27.39 9.48
N PRO A 6 -9.88 26.29 10.15
CA PRO A 6 -8.59 25.66 9.91
C PRO A 6 -8.47 25.35 8.42
N LYS A 7 -7.39 25.84 7.79
CA LYS A 7 -7.04 25.47 6.42
C LYS A 7 -6.90 23.95 6.42
N GLN A 8 -7.94 23.24 5.97
CA GLN A 8 -7.86 21.81 5.80
C GLN A 8 -6.70 21.58 4.85
N HIS A 9 -5.64 20.93 5.35
CA HIS A 9 -4.54 20.50 4.51
C HIS A 9 -5.15 19.53 3.50
N ARG A 10 -5.43 20.05 2.31
CA ARG A 10 -5.93 19.27 1.18
C ARG A 10 -4.74 18.45 0.75
N SER A 11 -4.52 17.30 1.40
CA SER A 11 -3.41 16.44 1.06
C SER A 11 -3.59 16.05 -0.39
N LEU A 12 -2.74 16.63 -1.25
CA LEU A 12 -2.66 16.29 -2.65
C LEU A 12 -2.02 14.91 -2.69
N GLY A 13 -2.84 13.86 -2.75
CA GLY A 13 -2.36 12.50 -2.96
C GLY A 13 -2.93 11.41 -2.06
N CYS A 14 -2.43 10.21 -2.30
CA CYS A 14 -2.79 9.00 -1.60
C CYS A 14 -2.22 9.01 -0.18
N PHE A 15 -3.10 9.19 0.81
CA PHE A 15 -2.80 9.04 2.24
C PHE A 15 -2.26 7.65 2.62
N GLY A 16 -2.39 6.66 1.74
CA GLY A 16 -1.79 5.34 1.91
C GLY A 16 -0.32 5.33 1.52
N CYS A 17 -0.04 5.40 0.22
CA CYS A 17 1.32 5.22 -0.30
C CYS A 17 2.17 6.50 -0.32
N GLY A 18 1.56 7.67 -0.19
CA GLY A 18 2.22 8.98 -0.26
C GLY A 18 2.38 9.54 -1.68
N GLU A 19 1.94 8.83 -2.72
CA GLU A 19 2.00 9.33 -4.11
C GLU A 19 0.91 10.35 -4.39
N THR A 20 1.20 11.32 -5.25
CA THR A 20 0.26 12.39 -5.62
C THR A 20 -0.62 12.05 -6.83
N ASP A 21 -0.24 11.02 -7.60
CA ASP A 21 -0.85 10.61 -8.87
C ASP A 21 -2.23 9.93 -8.70
N HIS A 22 -2.55 9.44 -7.51
CA HIS A 22 -3.82 8.77 -7.25
C HIS A 22 -4.36 9.01 -5.84
N TRP A 23 -5.64 8.70 -5.65
CA TRP A 23 -6.32 8.72 -4.35
C TRP A 23 -6.21 7.36 -3.65
N LYS A 24 -6.39 7.30 -2.33
CA LYS A 24 -6.26 6.06 -1.54
C LYS A 24 -7.14 4.92 -2.07
N ASN A 25 -8.37 5.21 -2.50
CA ASN A 25 -9.30 4.21 -3.05
C ASN A 25 -8.87 3.64 -4.42
N LYS A 26 -7.90 4.26 -5.10
CA LYS A 26 -7.27 3.78 -6.34
C LYS A 26 -5.85 3.29 -6.10
N CYS A 27 -5.40 3.22 -4.86
CA CYS A 27 -4.05 2.82 -4.53
C CYS A 27 -3.87 1.32 -4.72
N LEU A 28 -3.01 0.94 -5.66
CA LEU A 28 -2.70 -0.47 -5.92
C LEU A 28 -1.68 -1.07 -4.94
N LEU A 29 -1.36 -0.36 -3.84
CA LEU A 29 -0.44 -0.80 -2.80
C LEU A 29 -1.15 -0.96 -1.45
N VAL A 30 -2.17 -0.16 -1.18
CA VAL A 30 -2.89 -0.12 0.10
C VAL A 30 -4.27 -0.75 -0.10
N CYS A 31 -4.74 -1.54 0.87
CA CYS A 31 -5.98 -2.31 0.75
C CYS A 31 -5.95 -3.28 -0.45
N THR A 32 -4.77 -3.86 -0.72
CA THR A 32 -4.62 -4.86 -1.78
C THR A 32 -4.97 -6.25 -1.25
N PRO A 33 -5.44 -7.18 -2.10
CA PRO A 33 -5.67 -8.55 -1.68
C PRO A 33 -4.41 -9.18 -1.07
N CYS A 34 -4.59 -10.12 -0.15
CA CYS A 34 -3.52 -10.94 0.36
C CYS A 34 -2.78 -11.68 -0.78
N ARG A 35 -1.50 -11.99 -0.57
CA ARG A 35 -0.67 -12.75 -1.53
C ARG A 35 -0.77 -14.26 -1.34
N ILE A 36 -1.29 -14.68 -0.20
CA ILE A 36 -1.43 -16.09 0.12
C ILE A 36 -2.63 -16.64 -0.61
N ASN A 37 -2.42 -17.71 -1.38
CA ASN A 37 -3.51 -18.40 -2.07
C ASN A 37 -4.54 -18.92 -1.05
N GLY A 38 -5.81 -18.61 -1.28
CA GLY A 38 -6.91 -19.00 -0.39
C GLY A 38 -7.19 -18.02 0.75
N CYS A 39 -6.45 -16.91 0.85
CA CYS A 39 -6.78 -15.81 1.76
C CYS A 39 -7.49 -14.70 0.97
N GLU A 40 -8.74 -14.40 1.35
CA GLU A 40 -9.58 -13.42 0.65
C GLU A 40 -9.51 -12.02 1.28
N GLU A 41 -8.85 -11.91 2.44
CA GLU A 41 -8.69 -10.65 3.14
C GLU A 41 -7.73 -9.68 2.43
N THR A 42 -7.86 -8.41 2.83
CA THR A 42 -7.00 -7.34 2.33
C THR A 42 -5.84 -7.06 3.26
N ARG A 43 -4.75 -6.55 2.68
CA ARG A 43 -3.57 -6.10 3.40
C ARG A 43 -3.71 -4.62 3.75
N GLU A 44 -3.58 -4.34 5.04
CA GLU A 44 -3.59 -3.01 5.60
C GLU A 44 -2.18 -2.46 5.76
N LEU A 45 -2.04 -1.14 5.60
CA LEU A 45 -0.78 -0.45 5.86
C LEU A 45 -0.66 -0.10 7.34
N LYS A 46 0.31 -0.69 8.01
CA LYS A 46 0.64 -0.45 9.42
C LYS A 46 1.98 0.27 9.55
N THR A 47 2.17 0.95 10.68
CA THR A 47 3.43 1.61 11.05
C THR A 47 4.07 0.79 12.17
N SER A 48 5.31 0.38 11.98
CA SER A 48 6.06 -0.42 12.94
C SER A 48 6.38 0.42 14.17
N LYS A 49 6.17 -0.21 15.33
CA LYS A 49 6.59 0.26 16.65
C LYS A 49 7.73 -0.60 17.20
N ARG A 50 8.29 -1.49 16.38
CA ARG A 50 9.35 -2.42 16.78
C ARG A 50 10.68 -1.67 16.84
N VAL A 51 11.45 -1.94 17.90
CA VAL A 51 12.81 -1.41 18.08
C VAL A 51 13.69 -1.70 16.87
N GLY A 52 14.28 -0.64 16.32
CA GLY A 52 15.14 -0.64 15.13
C GLY A 52 14.39 -0.45 13.80
N TYR A 53 13.05 -0.38 13.83
CA TYR A 53 12.18 -0.20 12.67
C TYR A 53 11.03 0.75 12.99
N GLU A 54 11.17 1.63 13.99
CA GLU A 54 10.12 2.55 14.37
C GLU A 54 9.80 3.53 13.24
N GLY A 55 8.52 3.68 12.94
CA GLY A 55 8.05 4.53 11.84
C GLY A 55 8.09 3.86 10.47
N ASP A 56 8.76 2.71 10.32
CA ASP A 56 8.74 1.98 9.05
C ASP A 56 7.36 1.41 8.77
N ARG A 57 6.91 1.57 7.53
CA ARG A 57 5.60 1.11 7.09
C ARG A 57 5.67 -0.30 6.53
N TYR A 58 4.67 -1.12 6.83
CA TYR A 58 4.53 -2.47 6.31
C TYR A 58 3.07 -2.80 6.01
N LEU A 59 2.86 -3.68 5.04
CA LEU A 59 1.57 -4.28 4.73
C LEU A 59 1.39 -5.52 5.61
N TRP A 60 0.19 -5.67 6.18
CA TRP A 60 -0.20 -6.75 7.07
C TRP A 60 -1.57 -7.28 6.66
N CYS A 61 -1.73 -8.59 6.50
CA CYS A 61 -3.05 -9.21 6.31
C CYS A 61 -3.72 -9.46 7.67
N ASN A 62 -5.00 -9.16 7.82
CA ASN A 62 -5.68 -9.36 9.11
C ASN A 62 -6.05 -10.82 9.40
N GLU A 63 -6.13 -11.67 8.38
CA GLU A 63 -6.46 -13.09 8.54
C GLU A 63 -5.22 -13.98 8.68
N CYS A 64 -4.16 -13.70 7.91
CA CYS A 64 -2.93 -14.48 7.98
C CYS A 64 -1.72 -13.63 8.36
N GLU A 65 -0.67 -14.27 8.83
CA GLU A 65 0.58 -13.60 9.24
C GLU A 65 1.43 -13.10 8.05
N ASP A 66 0.83 -12.92 6.86
CA ASP A 66 1.54 -12.34 5.71
C ASP A 66 1.92 -10.89 6.00
N THR A 67 3.23 -10.64 5.94
CA THR A 67 3.80 -9.32 6.13
C THR A 67 4.73 -8.94 5.00
N GLN A 68 4.71 -7.67 4.65
CA GLN A 68 5.61 -7.13 3.63
C GLN A 68 6.00 -5.70 3.96
N TRP A 69 7.30 -5.41 4.03
CA TRP A 69 7.77 -4.03 4.12
C TRP A 69 7.27 -3.20 2.94
N PHE A 70 6.73 -2.02 3.24
CA PHE A 70 6.09 -1.16 2.24
C PHE A 70 7.08 -0.71 1.16
N THR A 71 8.32 -0.43 1.55
CA THR A 71 9.43 -0.10 0.64
C THR A 71 9.71 -1.21 -0.38
N LYS A 72 9.65 -2.49 0.03
CA LYS A 72 9.79 -3.63 -0.88
C LYS A 72 8.59 -3.74 -1.82
N ALA A 73 7.37 -3.50 -1.32
CA ALA A 73 6.17 -3.52 -2.14
C ALA A 73 6.19 -2.44 -3.24
N LYS A 74 6.68 -1.23 -2.93
CA LYS A 74 6.87 -0.15 -3.94
C LYS A 74 7.83 -0.58 -5.05
N LYS A 75 9.00 -1.12 -4.71
CA LYS A 75 9.99 -1.56 -5.71
C LYS A 75 9.44 -2.63 -6.65
N LEU A 76 8.65 -3.58 -6.14
CA LEU A 76 8.02 -4.63 -6.94
C LEU A 76 6.92 -4.12 -7.88
N LYS A 77 6.33 -2.96 -7.60
CA LYS A 77 5.38 -2.26 -8.48
C LYS A 77 6.09 -1.52 -9.61
N GLU A 78 7.25 -0.94 -9.32
CA GLU A 78 8.08 -0.21 -10.29
C GLU A 78 8.83 -1.14 -11.24
N THR A 79 9.06 -2.38 -10.85
CA THR A 79 9.51 -3.41 -11.80
C THR A 79 8.29 -3.83 -12.62
N PRO A 80 8.19 -3.51 -13.92
CA PRO A 80 7.29 -4.28 -14.76
C PRO A 80 7.77 -5.73 -14.63
N LYS A 81 6.94 -6.59 -14.01
CA LYS A 81 7.00 -7.99 -14.36
C LYS A 81 6.72 -8.00 -15.85
N SER A 82 7.75 -8.09 -16.69
CA SER A 82 7.58 -8.72 -17.99
C SER A 82 7.11 -10.14 -17.65
N CYS A 83 5.80 -10.31 -17.61
CA CYS A 83 5.21 -11.63 -17.64
C CYS A 83 5.47 -12.15 -19.05
N THR A 84 6.66 -12.69 -19.30
CA THR A 84 6.97 -13.45 -20.53
C THR A 84 6.40 -14.86 -20.40
N THR A 85 5.15 -14.98 -19.95
CA THR A 85 4.38 -16.22 -20.04
C THR A 85 2.91 -15.90 -20.17
N CYS A 86 2.59 -15.19 -21.25
CA CYS A 86 1.35 -15.42 -21.98
C CYS A 86 1.76 -15.82 -23.40
N LEU A 87 2.26 -17.05 -23.57
CA LEU A 87 2.17 -17.72 -24.86
C LEU A 87 0.68 -18.04 -25.07
N PRO A 88 0.03 -17.57 -26.14
CA PRO A 88 -1.08 -18.31 -26.68
C PRO A 88 -0.50 -19.59 -27.31
N MET A 89 -0.89 -20.75 -26.80
CA MET A 89 -0.87 -21.95 -27.65
C MET A 89 -1.95 -21.75 -28.71
N GLN A 90 -1.54 -21.41 -29.93
CA GLN A 90 -2.24 -21.74 -31.17
C GLN A 90 -1.21 -22.06 -32.24
#